data_AF-A0A1F9AAM8-F1
#
_entry.id   AF-A0A1F9AAM8-F1
#
_cell.length_a   1.000
_cell.length_b   1.000
_cell.length_c   1.000
_cell.angle_alpha   90.00
_cell.angle_beta   90.00
_cell.angle_gamma   90.00
#
_symmetry.space_group_name_H-M   'P 1'
#
loop_
_entity.id
_entity.type
_entity.pdbx_description
1 polymer ?
#
loop_
_entity_poly.entity_id
_entity_poly.type
_entity_poly.pdbx_seq_one_letter_code
_entity_poly.pdbx_strand_id
1 'polypeptide(L)'
;MMDREEIFQSLERLRKGLLHIILIFVLLGVAIFPFSRTLLRHLYETNLNVDLVAEPHSKVSLVAFAIPEAFLSLLKLTLFASLFLSIPIIFYQVWKAFAPLFRLKQLRSQFPIFLTAISLFYLGASFCYFVTLPFGVRFLLGYQSANIKPMISVGTYISFCAVFIFGFGLTFELPLILSLLSYIKVVNAAFLTKNRRYAILLITIIAAVVTPTPDVFNMALMGVPLYLLFEVGVILVKIIERKRARADIHLPQP
;
A
#
# COMPACT_ATOMS: atom_id res chain seq x y z
N MET A 1 8.59 25.99 -21.59
CA MET A 1 9.48 25.97 -20.40
C MET A 1 8.62 26.35 -19.21
N MET A 2 8.64 25.55 -18.14
CA MET A 2 7.89 25.84 -16.91
C MET A 2 8.60 26.97 -16.17
N ASP A 3 7.88 28.01 -15.77
CA ASP A 3 8.50 29.21 -15.21
C ASP A 3 9.10 28.90 -13.85
N ARG A 4 10.25 29.50 -13.50
CA ARG A 4 10.91 29.21 -12.21
C ARG A 4 9.97 29.56 -11.05
N GLU A 5 9.13 30.58 -11.23
CA GLU A 5 8.11 30.99 -10.27
C GLU A 5 7.05 29.89 -10.02
N GLU A 6 6.63 29.14 -11.04
CA GLU A 6 5.67 28.03 -10.89
C GLU A 6 6.27 26.87 -10.08
N ILE A 7 7.57 26.62 -10.24
CA ILE A 7 8.30 25.59 -9.48
C ILE A 7 8.42 26.03 -8.01
N PHE A 8 8.84 27.28 -7.75
CA PHE A 8 8.96 27.80 -6.38
C PHE A 8 7.60 27.81 -5.66
N GLN A 9 6.52 28.23 -6.33
CA GLN A 9 5.18 28.18 -5.75
C GLN A 9 4.72 26.74 -5.47
N SER A 10 5.06 25.77 -6.32
CA SER A 10 4.74 24.36 -6.10
C SER A 10 5.49 23.78 -4.90
N LEU A 11 6.76 24.13 -4.72
CA LEU A 11 7.57 23.76 -3.55
C LEU A 11 7.03 24.38 -2.25
N GLU A 12 6.61 25.64 -2.29
CA GLU A 12 6.06 26.30 -1.12
C GLU A 12 4.70 25.71 -0.70
N ARG A 13 3.86 25.34 -1.69
CA ARG A 13 2.60 24.62 -1.46
C ARG A 13 2.85 23.22 -0.89
N LEU A 14 3.88 22.52 -1.36
CA LEU A 14 4.31 21.22 -0.81
C LEU A 14 4.76 21.36 0.64
N ARG A 15 5.59 22.36 0.97
CA ARG A 15 6.04 22.60 2.35
C ARG A 15 4.89 22.87 3.31
N LYS A 16 3.98 23.78 2.97
CA LYS A 16 2.80 24.10 3.81
C LYS A 16 1.89 22.88 3.96
N GLY A 17 1.72 22.11 2.89
CA GLY A 17 0.99 20.84 2.90
C GLY A 17 1.60 19.79 3.83
N LEU A 18 2.92 19.62 3.76
CA LEU A 18 3.66 18.65 4.57
C LEU A 18 3.53 18.97 6.07
N LEU A 19 3.61 20.25 6.45
CA LEU A 19 3.38 20.66 7.83
C LEU A 19 1.96 20.33 8.31
N HIS A 20 0.96 20.50 7.44
CA HIS A 20 -0.42 20.16 7.76
C HIS A 20 -0.63 18.65 7.94
N ILE A 21 -0.01 17.83 7.08
CA ILE A 21 0.02 16.37 7.22
C ILE A 21 0.66 15.97 8.55
N ILE A 22 1.82 16.53 8.88
CA ILE A 22 2.54 16.24 10.12
C ILE A 22 1.69 16.62 11.33
N LEU A 23 1.05 17.79 11.31
CA LEU A 23 0.19 18.24 12.40
C LEU A 23 -0.97 17.26 12.63
N ILE A 24 -1.70 16.89 11.57
CA ILE A 24 -2.84 15.97 11.69
C ILE A 24 -2.36 14.58 12.11
N PHE A 25 -1.25 14.11 11.55
CA PHE A 25 -0.62 12.84 11.92
C PHE A 25 -0.27 12.79 13.42
N VAL A 26 0.29 13.86 13.98
CA VAL A 26 0.62 13.95 15.41
C VAL A 26 -0.65 14.00 16.26
N LEU A 27 -1.65 14.80 15.87
CA LEU A 27 -2.93 14.88 16.58
C LEU A 27 -3.65 13.53 16.63
N LEU A 28 -3.70 12.82 15.48
CA LEU A 28 -4.24 11.46 15.41
C LEU A 28 -3.42 10.49 16.25
N GLY A 29 -2.09 10.59 16.24
CA GLY A 29 -1.21 9.78 17.07
C GLY A 29 -1.52 9.93 18.57
N VAL A 30 -1.64 11.16 19.05
CA VAL A 30 -2.01 11.44 20.45
C VAL A 30 -3.39 10.89 20.78
N ALA A 31 -4.37 11.04 19.88
CA ALA A 31 -5.72 10.52 20.08
C ALA A 31 -5.80 8.98 20.09
N ILE A 32 -4.98 8.29 19.31
CA ILE A 32 -4.98 6.83 19.17
C ILE A 32 -4.15 6.14 20.27
N PHE A 33 -3.14 6.81 20.84
CA PHE A 33 -2.24 6.23 21.83
C PHE A 33 -2.96 5.52 23.01
N PRO A 34 -4.03 6.08 23.62
CA PRO A 34 -4.79 5.40 24.66
C PRO A 34 -5.42 4.06 24.21
N PHE A 35 -5.77 3.94 22.93
CA PHE A 35 -6.38 2.76 22.32
C PHE A 35 -5.38 1.77 21.75
N SER A 36 -4.07 2.07 21.81
CA SER A 36 -2.99 1.25 21.23
C SER A 36 -3.02 -0.21 21.70
N ARG A 37 -3.32 -0.45 22.99
CA ARG A 37 -3.44 -1.81 23.54
C ARG A 37 -4.61 -2.59 22.92
N THR A 38 -5.73 -1.92 22.70
CA THR A 38 -6.93 -2.51 22.06
C THR A 38 -6.65 -2.84 20.60
N LEU A 39 -5.98 -1.94 19.87
CA LEU A 39 -5.54 -2.19 18.50
C LEU A 39 -4.59 -3.39 18.41
N LEU A 40 -3.61 -3.48 19.32
CA LEU A 40 -2.69 -4.61 19.36
C LEU A 40 -3.42 -5.93 19.60
N ARG A 41 -4.41 -5.94 20.50
CA ARG A 41 -5.24 -7.13 20.76
C ARG A 41 -5.99 -7.57 19.50
N HIS A 42 -6.62 -6.65 18.78
CA HIS A 42 -7.31 -7.00 17.53
C HIS A 42 -6.36 -7.50 16.44
N LEU A 43 -5.18 -6.90 16.31
CA LEU A 43 -4.14 -7.35 15.39
C LEU A 43 -3.73 -8.80 15.72
N TYR A 44 -3.51 -9.09 17.00
CA TYR A 44 -3.15 -10.41 17.51
C TYR A 44 -4.27 -11.44 17.29
N GLU A 45 -5.50 -11.15 17.72
CA GLU A 45 -6.61 -12.10 17.63
C GLU A 45 -6.96 -12.45 16.18
N THR A 46 -6.89 -11.50 15.26
CA THR A 46 -7.27 -11.74 13.86
C THR A 46 -6.24 -12.59 13.11
N ASN A 47 -4.95 -12.41 13.41
CA ASN A 47 -3.86 -12.96 12.59
C ASN A 47 -3.09 -14.11 13.26
N LEU A 48 -3.06 -14.17 14.60
CA LEU A 48 -2.30 -15.17 15.37
C LEU A 48 -3.20 -16.20 16.10
N ASN A 49 -4.46 -15.88 16.43
CA ASN A 49 -5.45 -16.88 16.88
C ASN A 49 -6.11 -17.58 15.69
N VAL A 50 -5.31 -17.99 14.70
CA VAL A 50 -5.79 -19.00 13.76
C VAL A 50 -5.86 -20.29 14.54
N ASP A 51 -7.05 -20.84 14.72
CA ASP A 51 -7.27 -22.22 15.14
C ASP A 51 -6.56 -23.13 14.13
N LEU A 52 -5.30 -23.43 14.41
CA LEU A 52 -4.59 -24.51 13.75
C LEU A 52 -5.34 -25.76 14.15
N VAL A 53 -6.05 -26.31 13.17
CA VAL A 53 -6.70 -27.62 13.25
C VAL A 53 -5.72 -28.58 13.92
N ALA A 54 -6.12 -29.05 15.11
CA ALA A 54 -5.64 -30.24 15.80
C ALA A 54 -4.57 -30.18 16.91
N GLU A 55 -4.16 -29.04 17.51
CA GLU A 55 -3.51 -29.10 18.85
C GLU A 55 -3.87 -27.96 19.83
N PRO A 56 -4.20 -28.25 21.12
CA PRO A 56 -4.69 -27.26 22.09
C PRO A 56 -3.63 -26.33 22.70
N HIS A 57 -2.37 -26.34 22.23
CA HIS A 57 -1.23 -25.81 22.99
C HIS A 57 -0.32 -24.79 22.30
N SER A 58 -0.61 -24.32 21.08
CA SER A 58 0.25 -23.33 20.40
C SER A 58 -0.37 -21.94 20.30
N LYS A 59 -0.77 -21.35 21.44
CA LYS A 59 -0.92 -19.89 21.50
C LYS A 59 0.46 -19.27 21.28
N VAL A 60 0.71 -18.74 20.09
CA VAL A 60 1.97 -18.05 19.77
C VAL A 60 2.06 -16.81 20.65
N SER A 61 2.84 -16.89 21.74
CA SER A 61 2.96 -15.77 22.66
C SER A 61 3.83 -14.68 22.06
N LEU A 62 3.31 -13.45 22.02
CA LEU A 62 4.13 -12.27 21.76
C LEU A 62 4.97 -11.96 23.01
N VAL A 63 6.28 -11.87 22.84
CA VAL A 63 7.24 -11.64 23.92
C VAL A 63 7.95 -10.30 23.68
N ALA A 64 8.33 -9.63 24.76
CA ALA A 64 9.25 -8.49 24.71
C ALA A 64 10.62 -8.96 25.21
N PHE A 65 11.66 -8.80 24.39
CA PHE A 65 13.04 -9.17 24.72
C PHE A 65 13.75 -8.06 25.52
N ALA A 66 13.36 -6.80 25.33
CA ALA A 66 13.92 -5.67 26.07
C ALA A 66 12.86 -4.96 26.94
N ILE A 67 13.31 -4.38 28.06
CA ILE A 67 12.47 -3.61 29.00
C ILE A 67 11.64 -2.51 28.29
N PRO A 68 12.22 -1.64 27.44
CA PRO A 68 11.44 -0.58 26.78
C PRO A 68 10.62 -1.08 25.58
N GLU A 69 10.81 -2.34 25.15
CA GLU A 69 10.27 -2.82 23.87
C GLU A 69 8.75 -2.79 23.84
N ALA A 70 8.07 -3.14 24.93
CA ALA A 70 6.60 -3.12 24.99
C ALA A 70 6.06 -1.70 24.76
N PHE A 71 6.66 -0.69 25.40
CA PHE A 71 6.28 0.71 25.22
C PHE A 71 6.57 1.21 23.81
N LEU A 72 7.78 0.97 23.29
CA LEU A 72 8.17 1.41 21.95
C LEU A 72 7.34 0.71 20.87
N SER A 73 6.93 -0.53 21.09
CA SER A 73 6.06 -1.28 20.19
C SER A 73 4.66 -0.67 20.11
N LEU A 74 4.06 -0.30 21.25
CA LEU A 74 2.78 0.39 21.29
C LEU A 74 2.88 1.77 20.61
N LEU A 75 3.95 2.52 20.87
CA LEU A 75 4.20 3.80 20.21
C LEU A 75 4.31 3.63 18.69
N LYS A 76 5.08 2.64 18.21
CA LYS A 76 5.17 2.31 16.78
C LYS A 76 3.81 1.98 16.17
N LEU A 77 3.01 1.15 16.85
CA LEU A 77 1.66 0.81 16.39
C LEU A 77 0.77 2.05 16.24
N THR A 78 0.81 2.94 17.22
CA THR A 78 0.07 4.20 17.17
C THR A 78 0.51 5.07 16.00
N LEU A 79 1.83 5.17 15.74
CA LEU A 79 2.35 5.91 14.59
C LEU A 79 1.88 5.29 13.26
N PHE A 80 1.88 3.96 13.15
CA PHE A 80 1.36 3.31 11.94
C PHE A 80 -0.15 3.52 11.78
N ALA A 81 -0.92 3.42 12.85
CA ALA A 81 -2.35 3.65 12.81
C ALA A 81 -2.71 5.11 12.46
N SER A 82 -2.01 6.09 13.04
CA SER A 82 -2.22 7.50 12.70
C SER A 82 -1.82 7.82 11.26
N LEU A 83 -0.74 7.20 10.75
CA LEU A 83 -0.35 7.32 9.35
C LEU A 83 -1.43 6.75 8.44
N PHE A 84 -1.98 5.59 8.77
CA PHE A 84 -3.02 4.90 7.99
C PHE A 84 -4.30 5.73 7.86
N LEU A 85 -4.71 6.39 8.96
CA LEU A 85 -5.85 7.32 8.96
C LEU A 85 -5.54 8.65 8.27
N SER A 86 -4.26 9.03 8.17
CA SER A 86 -3.83 10.25 7.49
C SER A 86 -3.75 10.10 5.96
N ILE A 87 -3.86 8.88 5.41
CA ILE A 87 -3.74 8.61 3.97
C ILE A 87 -4.65 9.47 3.08
N PRO A 88 -5.94 9.71 3.39
CA PRO A 88 -6.80 10.55 2.57
C PRO A 88 -6.27 11.98 2.42
N ILE A 89 -5.69 12.50 3.49
CA ILE A 89 -5.12 13.85 3.55
C ILE A 89 -3.79 13.89 2.79
N ILE A 90 -2.97 12.86 2.96
CA ILE A 90 -1.72 12.69 2.21
C ILE A 90 -2.03 12.66 0.70
N PHE A 91 -2.97 11.83 0.27
CA PHE A 91 -3.37 11.73 -1.13
C PHE A 91 -3.93 13.04 -1.65
N TYR A 92 -4.72 13.77 -0.85
CA TYR A 92 -5.27 15.06 -1.24
C TYR A 92 -4.16 16.08 -1.49
N GLN A 93 -3.19 16.15 -0.59
CA GLN A 93 -2.09 17.10 -0.68
C GLN A 93 -1.11 16.74 -1.79
N VAL A 94 -0.81 15.45 -1.97
CA VAL A 94 -0.03 14.93 -3.10
C VAL A 94 -0.73 15.29 -4.40
N TRP A 95 -2.02 14.99 -4.54
CA TRP A 95 -2.78 15.33 -5.73
C TRP A 95 -2.76 16.83 -6.02
N LYS A 96 -2.99 17.69 -5.01
CA LYS A 96 -2.94 19.14 -5.14
C LYS A 96 -1.58 19.65 -5.64
N ALA A 97 -0.49 19.00 -5.23
CA ALA A 97 0.86 19.34 -5.69
C ALA A 97 1.12 18.90 -7.14
N PHE A 98 0.61 17.73 -7.56
CA PHE A 98 0.82 17.18 -8.89
C PHE A 98 -0.22 17.61 -9.95
N ALA A 99 -1.41 18.04 -9.54
CA ALA A 99 -2.47 18.54 -10.42
C ALA A 99 -2.00 19.56 -11.48
N PRO A 100 -1.15 20.57 -11.16
CA PRO A 100 -0.62 21.48 -12.17
C PRO A 100 0.30 20.79 -13.19
N LEU A 101 1.08 19.79 -12.75
CA LEU A 101 2.06 19.10 -13.60
C LEU A 101 1.40 18.29 -14.72
N PHE A 102 0.25 17.69 -14.44
CA PHE A 102 -0.44 16.82 -15.39
C PHE A 102 -1.35 17.55 -16.38
N ARG A 103 -1.39 18.90 -16.36
CA ARG A 103 -2.26 19.75 -17.22
C ARG A 103 -3.68 19.19 -17.35
N LEU A 104 -4.24 18.67 -16.26
CA LEU A 104 -5.56 18.00 -16.20
C LEU A 104 -6.74 18.99 -16.37
N LYS A 105 -6.50 20.14 -17.02
CA LYS A 105 -7.47 21.22 -17.28
C LYS A 105 -8.73 20.71 -18.00
N GLN A 106 -8.66 19.56 -18.66
CA GLN A 106 -9.73 18.99 -19.47
C GLN A 106 -10.51 17.85 -18.80
N LEU A 107 -10.12 17.41 -17.59
CA LEU A 107 -10.94 16.45 -16.83
C LEU A 107 -12.06 17.20 -16.11
N ARG A 108 -13.30 16.95 -16.55
CA ARG A 108 -14.55 17.55 -16.04
C ARG A 108 -14.77 17.34 -14.53
N SER A 109 -14.07 16.37 -13.91
CA SER A 109 -14.02 16.21 -12.46
C SER A 109 -12.78 15.42 -12.04
N GLN A 110 -11.95 16.00 -11.16
CA GLN A 110 -10.77 15.34 -10.56
C GLN A 110 -11.12 14.52 -9.31
N PHE A 111 -12.31 14.78 -8.73
CA PHE A 111 -12.84 14.11 -7.56
C PHE A 111 -12.95 12.57 -7.69
N PRO A 112 -13.46 11.97 -8.79
CA PRO A 112 -13.59 10.52 -8.90
C PRO A 112 -12.24 9.78 -8.90
N ILE A 113 -11.18 10.41 -9.43
CA ILE A 113 -9.84 9.82 -9.43
C ILE A 113 -9.30 9.76 -8.01
N PHE A 114 -9.43 10.84 -7.26
CA PHE A 114 -9.03 10.91 -5.86
C PHE A 114 -9.79 9.90 -4.99
N LEU A 115 -11.11 9.79 -5.20
CA LEU A 115 -11.94 8.83 -4.48
C LEU A 115 -11.54 7.39 -4.82
N THR A 116 -11.21 7.13 -6.09
CA THR A 116 -10.71 5.83 -6.54
C THR A 116 -9.39 5.51 -5.85
N ALA A 117 -8.43 6.44 -5.79
CA ALA A 117 -7.16 6.25 -5.08
C ALA A 117 -7.40 5.87 -3.61
N ILE A 118 -8.15 6.67 -2.86
CA ILE A 118 -8.42 6.36 -1.44
C ILE A 118 -9.07 4.98 -1.30
N SER A 119 -10.04 4.67 -2.15
CA SER A 119 -10.73 3.38 -2.12
C SER A 119 -9.78 2.22 -2.44
N LEU A 120 -8.87 2.39 -3.40
CA LEU A 120 -7.93 1.36 -3.84
C LEU A 120 -6.88 1.09 -2.76
N PHE A 121 -6.35 2.13 -2.12
CA PHE A 121 -5.45 1.98 -0.97
C PHE A 121 -6.12 1.20 0.17
N TYR A 122 -7.33 1.60 0.59
CA TYR A 122 -8.01 0.90 1.68
C TYR A 122 -8.47 -0.50 1.30
N LEU A 123 -8.83 -0.73 0.03
CA LEU A 123 -9.12 -2.06 -0.48
C LEU A 123 -7.87 -2.96 -0.43
N GLY A 124 -6.72 -2.44 -0.86
CA GLY A 124 -5.44 -3.16 -0.79
C GLY A 124 -4.98 -3.45 0.62
N ALA A 125 -5.09 -2.47 1.52
CA ALA A 125 -4.81 -2.64 2.93
C ALA A 125 -5.74 -3.68 3.59
N SER A 126 -7.04 -3.64 3.27
CA SER A 126 -8.02 -4.61 3.78
C SER A 126 -7.75 -6.01 3.22
N PHE A 127 -7.47 -6.12 1.92
CA PHE A 127 -7.07 -7.39 1.29
C PHE A 127 -5.84 -7.98 1.97
N CYS A 128 -4.83 -7.15 2.26
CA CYS A 128 -3.66 -7.58 2.99
C CYS A 128 -4.02 -8.06 4.41
N TYR A 129 -4.80 -7.28 5.15
CA TYR A 129 -5.18 -7.59 6.53
C TYR A 129 -5.99 -8.88 6.67
N PHE A 130 -6.97 -9.11 5.79
CA PHE A 130 -7.88 -10.24 5.88
C PHE A 130 -7.43 -11.48 5.11
N VAL A 131 -6.60 -11.32 4.07
CA VAL A 131 -6.17 -12.42 3.20
C VAL A 131 -4.67 -12.65 3.37
N THR A 132 -3.83 -11.73 2.90
CA THR A 132 -2.39 -12.01 2.79
C THR A 132 -1.70 -12.25 4.14
N LEU A 133 -1.99 -11.44 5.16
CA LEU A 133 -1.40 -11.58 6.50
C LEU A 133 -1.73 -12.94 7.15
N PRO A 134 -3.00 -13.39 7.26
CA PRO A 134 -3.28 -14.68 7.86
C PRO A 134 -2.71 -15.85 7.06
N PHE A 135 -2.70 -15.80 5.72
CA PHE A 135 -2.04 -16.82 4.91
C PHE A 135 -0.52 -16.86 5.16
N GLY A 136 0.14 -15.71 5.17
CA GLY A 136 1.57 -15.61 5.44
C GLY A 136 1.96 -16.07 6.84
N VAL A 137 1.20 -15.66 7.87
CA VAL A 137 1.44 -16.09 9.25
C VAL A 137 1.22 -17.59 9.41
N ARG A 138 0.13 -18.16 8.87
CA ARG A 138 -0.13 -19.61 8.90
C ARG A 138 0.99 -20.40 8.25
N PHE A 139 1.48 -19.93 7.10
CA PHE A 139 2.56 -20.60 6.39
C PHE A 139 3.87 -20.56 7.21
N LEU A 140 4.24 -19.40 7.75
CA LEU A 140 5.44 -19.26 8.59
C LEU A 140 5.35 -20.12 9.87
N LEU A 141 4.18 -20.14 10.52
CA LEU A 141 3.93 -21.00 11.67
C LEU A 141 3.86 -22.49 11.29
N GLY A 142 3.61 -22.83 10.03
CA GLY A 142 3.67 -24.21 9.53
C GLY A 142 5.05 -24.85 9.62
N TYR A 143 6.12 -24.05 9.72
CA TYR A 143 7.48 -24.54 9.95
C TYR A 143 7.79 -24.89 11.41
N GLN A 144 6.87 -24.61 12.35
CA GLN A 144 7.05 -25.00 13.74
C GLN A 144 7.10 -26.54 13.85
N SER A 145 7.91 -27.05 14.78
CA SER A 145 8.02 -28.49 15.05
C SER A 145 7.96 -28.73 16.55
N ALA A 146 7.82 -29.98 16.99
CA ALA A 146 7.77 -30.34 18.41
C ALA A 146 8.98 -29.79 19.22
N ASN A 147 10.11 -29.56 18.56
CA ASN A 147 11.34 -29.03 19.17
C ASN A 147 11.54 -27.53 18.98
N ILE A 148 10.74 -26.84 18.15
CA ILE A 148 10.89 -25.41 17.83
C ILE A 148 9.59 -24.67 18.12
N LYS A 149 9.57 -23.93 19.23
CA LYS A 149 8.46 -23.04 19.59
C LYS A 149 8.72 -21.62 19.08
N PRO A 150 7.82 -21.04 18.26
CA PRO A 150 8.00 -19.68 17.76
C PRO A 150 7.80 -18.66 18.89
N MET A 151 8.85 -17.91 19.23
CA MET A 151 8.79 -16.75 20.13
C MET A 151 8.91 -15.48 19.30
N ILE A 152 7.81 -14.76 19.11
CA ILE A 152 7.76 -13.59 18.23
C ILE A 152 7.83 -12.31 19.07
N SER A 153 8.77 -11.43 18.75
CA SER A 153 8.83 -10.07 19.32
C SER A 153 7.56 -9.28 18.97
N VAL A 154 6.96 -8.62 19.96
CA VAL A 154 5.83 -7.69 19.73
C VAL A 154 6.20 -6.62 18.69
N GLY A 155 7.41 -6.06 18.81
CA GLY A 155 7.88 -4.98 17.94
C GLY A 155 8.11 -5.42 16.50
N THR A 156 8.71 -6.60 16.31
CA THR A 156 8.92 -7.20 14.99
C THR A 156 7.59 -7.55 14.34
N TYR A 157 6.65 -8.11 15.09
CA TYR A 157 5.32 -8.45 14.60
C TYR A 157 4.55 -7.22 14.11
N ILE A 158 4.51 -6.13 14.89
CA ILE A 158 3.86 -4.87 14.48
C ILE A 158 4.52 -4.29 13.23
N SER A 159 5.86 -4.32 13.17
CA SER A 159 6.60 -3.80 12.02
C SER A 159 6.31 -4.61 10.75
N PHE A 160 6.27 -5.94 10.87
CA PHE A 160 5.86 -6.85 9.81
C PHE A 160 4.45 -6.52 9.30
N CYS A 161 3.45 -6.47 10.19
CA CYS A 161 2.08 -6.14 9.80
C CYS A 161 1.98 -4.75 9.15
N ALA A 162 2.66 -3.74 9.69
CA ALA A 162 2.64 -2.39 9.14
C ALA A 162 3.24 -2.33 7.73
N VAL A 163 4.45 -2.87 7.53
CA VAL A 163 5.10 -2.90 6.20
C VAL A 163 4.21 -3.60 5.17
N PHE A 164 3.55 -4.67 5.57
CA PHE A 164 2.64 -5.43 4.71
C PHE A 164 1.39 -4.61 4.35
N ILE A 165 0.67 -4.09 5.35
CA ILE A 165 -0.58 -3.33 5.13
C ILE A 165 -0.31 -2.11 4.25
N PHE A 166 0.74 -1.34 4.55
CA PHE A 166 1.11 -0.17 3.75
C PHE A 166 1.64 -0.57 2.37
N GLY A 167 2.48 -1.61 2.29
CA GLY A 167 3.04 -2.11 1.03
C GLY A 167 1.94 -2.54 0.06
N PHE A 168 0.96 -3.31 0.53
CA PHE A 168 -0.18 -3.72 -0.28
C PHE A 168 -1.12 -2.55 -0.60
N GLY A 169 -1.42 -1.66 0.35
CA GLY A 169 -2.21 -0.45 0.08
C GLY A 169 -1.59 0.40 -1.03
N LEU A 170 -0.29 0.67 -0.96
CA LEU A 170 0.44 1.42 -2.00
C LEU A 170 0.57 0.66 -3.32
N THR A 171 0.72 -0.66 -3.28
CA THR A 171 0.77 -1.49 -4.49
C THR A 171 -0.57 -1.47 -5.22
N PHE A 172 -1.68 -1.45 -4.51
CA PHE A 172 -3.00 -1.36 -5.11
C PHE A 172 -3.21 -0.05 -5.89
N GLU A 173 -2.41 1.00 -5.66
CA GLU A 173 -2.41 2.22 -6.48
C GLU A 173 -1.81 2.03 -7.88
N LEU A 174 -1.06 0.95 -8.11
CA LEU A 174 -0.34 0.71 -9.36
C LEU A 174 -1.25 0.79 -10.62
N PRO A 175 -2.45 0.18 -10.66
CA PRO A 175 -3.36 0.31 -11.80
C PRO A 175 -3.79 1.76 -12.07
N LEU A 176 -3.99 2.55 -11.00
CA LEU A 176 -4.36 3.96 -11.10
C LEU A 176 -3.20 4.79 -11.64
N ILE A 177 -1.99 4.55 -11.12
CA ILE A 177 -0.77 5.22 -11.56
C ILE A 177 -0.51 4.94 -13.05
N LEU A 178 -0.59 3.68 -13.48
CA LEU A 178 -0.42 3.31 -14.90
C LEU A 178 -1.48 3.96 -15.80
N SER A 179 -2.72 4.02 -15.34
CA SER A 179 -3.82 4.68 -16.06
C SER A 179 -3.55 6.19 -16.23
N LEU A 180 -3.07 6.84 -15.17
CA LEU A 180 -2.72 8.26 -15.21
C LEU A 180 -1.52 8.53 -16.13
N LEU A 181 -0.48 7.69 -16.05
CA LEU A 181 0.70 7.76 -16.92
C LEU A 181 0.34 7.57 -18.41
N SER A 182 -0.62 6.70 -18.70
CA SER A 182 -1.13 6.53 -20.07
C SER A 182 -1.96 7.73 -20.53
N TYR A 183 -2.76 8.32 -19.65
CA TYR A 183 -3.56 9.50 -19.96
C TYR A 183 -2.69 10.66 -20.47
N ILE A 184 -1.53 10.87 -19.83
CA ILE A 184 -0.52 11.88 -20.20
C ILE A 184 0.47 11.42 -21.28
N LYS A 185 0.24 10.25 -21.88
CA LYS A 185 1.05 9.66 -22.98
C LYS A 185 2.51 9.32 -22.61
N VAL A 186 2.81 9.12 -21.33
CA VAL A 186 4.15 8.67 -20.89
C VAL A 186 4.34 7.17 -21.13
N VAL A 187 3.27 6.38 -20.98
CA VAL A 187 3.28 4.94 -21.29
C VAL A 187 2.10 4.59 -22.21
N ASN A 188 2.23 3.51 -22.97
CA ASN A 188 1.15 2.94 -23.75
C ASN A 188 0.99 1.45 -23.48
N ALA A 189 -0.14 0.86 -23.87
CA ALA A 189 -0.42 -0.55 -23.65
C ALA A 189 0.64 -1.45 -24.31
N ALA A 190 1.13 -1.07 -25.50
CA ALA A 190 2.14 -1.82 -26.24
C ALA A 190 3.48 -1.85 -25.47
N PHE A 191 3.91 -0.73 -24.91
CA PHE A 191 5.13 -0.63 -24.10
C PHE A 191 5.04 -1.48 -22.85
N LEU A 192 3.93 -1.39 -22.10
CA LEU A 192 3.73 -2.19 -20.89
C LEU A 192 3.67 -3.69 -21.20
N THR A 193 3.02 -4.08 -22.30
CA THR A 193 2.94 -5.49 -22.73
C THR A 193 4.31 -6.01 -23.16
N LYS A 194 5.08 -5.23 -23.93
CA LYS A 194 6.44 -5.59 -24.35
C LYS A 194 7.40 -5.75 -23.16
N ASN A 195 7.21 -4.95 -22.12
CA ASN A 195 8.08 -4.89 -20.95
C ASN A 195 7.58 -5.71 -19.74
N ARG A 196 6.64 -6.66 -19.93
CA ARG A 196 6.13 -7.55 -18.88
C ARG A 196 7.23 -8.26 -18.09
N ARG A 197 8.30 -8.70 -18.76
CA ARG A 197 9.45 -9.34 -18.11
C ARG A 197 10.11 -8.46 -17.04
N TYR A 198 10.15 -7.15 -17.25
CA TYR A 198 10.72 -6.20 -16.27
C TYR A 198 9.76 -5.96 -15.10
N ALA A 199 8.45 -5.94 -15.36
CA ALA A 199 7.45 -5.88 -14.29
C ALA A 199 7.52 -7.12 -13.38
N ILE A 200 7.62 -8.32 -13.97
CA ILE A 200 7.81 -9.56 -13.21
C ILE A 200 9.09 -9.48 -12.38
N LEU A 201 10.22 -9.08 -12.97
CA LEU A 201 11.49 -8.94 -12.25
C LEU A 201 11.36 -7.99 -11.04
N LEU A 202 10.75 -6.81 -11.24
CA LEU A 202 10.59 -5.81 -10.19
C LEU A 202 9.66 -6.31 -9.07
N ILE A 203 8.56 -6.97 -9.43
CA ILE A 203 7.63 -7.59 -8.47
C ILE A 203 8.32 -8.68 -7.67
N THR A 204 9.13 -9.53 -8.32
CA THR A 204 9.88 -10.58 -7.63
C THR A 204 10.92 -9.99 -6.68
N ILE A 205 11.60 -8.90 -7.06
CA ILE A 205 12.55 -8.20 -6.17
C ILE A 205 11.83 -7.63 -4.96
N ILE A 206 10.68 -6.96 -5.17
CA ILE A 206 9.88 -6.41 -4.07
C ILE A 206 9.40 -7.54 -3.15
N ALA A 207 8.88 -8.63 -3.72
CA ALA A 207 8.46 -9.79 -2.96
C ALA A 207 9.62 -10.33 -2.12
N ALA A 208 10.81 -10.52 -2.71
CA ALA A 208 12.00 -11.01 -2.01
C ALA A 208 12.41 -10.13 -0.81
N VAL A 209 12.31 -8.81 -0.95
CA VAL A 209 12.70 -7.86 0.12
C VAL A 209 11.66 -7.83 1.24
N VAL A 210 10.38 -8.00 0.91
CA VAL A 210 9.27 -7.92 1.88
C VAL A 210 9.00 -9.25 2.57
N THR A 211 9.20 -10.39 1.88
CA THR A 211 9.03 -11.72 2.47
C THR A 211 10.15 -12.02 3.46
N PRO A 212 9.86 -12.41 4.71
CA PRO A 212 10.88 -12.73 5.70
C PRO A 212 11.66 -14.01 5.34
N THR A 213 11.05 -14.92 4.58
CA THR A 213 11.70 -16.11 4.05
C THR A 213 11.76 -15.99 2.52
N PRO A 214 12.96 -16.00 1.91
CA PRO A 214 13.12 -15.93 0.46
C PRO A 214 12.87 -17.31 -0.17
N ASP A 215 11.73 -17.92 0.13
CA ASP A 215 11.27 -19.17 -0.47
C ASP A 215 10.25 -18.91 -1.58
N VAL A 216 10.27 -19.78 -2.61
CA VAL A 216 9.44 -19.60 -3.82
C VAL A 216 7.96 -19.52 -3.50
N PHE A 217 7.49 -20.24 -2.47
CA PHE A 217 6.07 -20.28 -2.11
C PHE A 217 5.63 -18.95 -1.49
N ASN A 218 6.33 -18.43 -0.49
CA ASN A 218 6.03 -17.12 0.09
C ASN A 218 6.23 -15.98 -0.90
N MET A 219 7.26 -16.05 -1.74
CA MET A 219 7.48 -15.07 -2.80
C MET A 219 6.36 -15.10 -3.83
N ALA A 220 5.84 -16.28 -4.19
CA ALA A 220 4.69 -16.39 -5.10
C ALA A 220 3.38 -15.93 -4.45
N LEU A 221 3.16 -16.25 -3.17
CA LEU A 221 1.97 -15.85 -2.41
C LEU A 221 1.79 -14.32 -2.41
N MET A 222 2.90 -13.58 -2.40
CA MET A 222 2.89 -12.11 -2.48
C MET A 222 3.04 -11.59 -3.92
N GLY A 223 3.91 -12.20 -4.71
CA GLY A 223 4.20 -11.77 -6.08
C GLY A 223 3.03 -11.95 -7.05
N VAL A 224 2.21 -13.00 -6.88
CA VAL A 224 1.06 -13.27 -7.74
C VAL A 224 -0.01 -12.17 -7.62
N PRO A 225 -0.48 -11.77 -6.42
CA PRO A 225 -1.36 -10.60 -6.26
C PRO A 225 -0.81 -9.33 -6.91
N LEU A 226 0.48 -9.05 -6.74
CA LEU A 226 1.15 -7.89 -7.33
C LEU A 226 1.13 -7.94 -8.87
N TYR A 227 1.42 -9.11 -9.45
CA TYR A 227 1.39 -9.30 -10.90
C TYR A 227 -0.02 -9.17 -11.48
N LEU A 228 -1.03 -9.69 -10.78
CA LEU A 228 -2.43 -9.53 -11.18
C LEU A 228 -2.84 -8.06 -11.21
N LEU A 229 -2.44 -7.26 -10.21
CA LEU A 229 -2.69 -5.81 -10.20
C LEU A 229 -1.99 -5.12 -11.38
N PHE A 230 -0.77 -5.51 -11.71
CA PHE A 230 -0.08 -5.01 -12.89
C PHE A 230 -0.87 -5.29 -14.17
N GLU A 231 -1.36 -6.51 -14.37
CA GLU A 231 -2.17 -6.87 -15.54
C GLU A 231 -3.50 -6.11 -15.58
N VAL A 232 -4.17 -5.92 -14.44
CA VAL A 232 -5.36 -5.07 -14.33
C VAL A 232 -5.03 -3.65 -14.80
N GLY A 233 -3.90 -3.09 -14.38
CA GLY A 233 -3.40 -1.80 -14.85
C GLY A 233 -3.20 -1.74 -16.36
N VAL A 234 -2.58 -2.77 -16.96
CA VAL A 234 -2.39 -2.87 -18.41
C VAL A 234 -3.75 -2.91 -19.15
N ILE A 235 -4.74 -3.62 -18.61
CA ILE A 235 -6.09 -3.69 -19.17
C ILE A 235 -6.77 -2.32 -19.12
N LEU A 236 -6.68 -1.60 -17.99
CA LEU A 236 -7.23 -0.25 -17.87
C LEU A 236 -6.62 0.71 -18.88
N VAL A 237 -5.30 0.66 -19.06
CA VAL A 237 -4.58 1.44 -20.08
C VAL A 237 -5.11 1.14 -21.48
N LYS A 238 -5.32 -0.14 -21.85
CA LYS A 238 -5.92 -0.52 -23.15
C LYS A 238 -7.33 0.05 -23.33
N ILE A 239 -8.15 0.04 -22.28
CA ILE A 239 -9.52 0.57 -22.33
C ILE A 239 -9.49 2.09 -22.56
N ILE A 240 -8.60 2.81 -21.87
CA ILE A 240 -8.45 4.27 -22.00
C ILE A 240 -8.01 4.62 -23.43
N GLU A 241 -7.01 3.93 -23.97
CA GLU A 241 -6.52 4.13 -25.34
C GLU A 241 -7.62 3.89 -26.39
N ARG A 242 -8.40 2.80 -26.24
CA ARG A 242 -9.51 2.48 -27.15
C ARG A 242 -10.63 3.52 -27.10
N LYS A 243 -10.99 4.00 -25.91
CA LYS A 243 -12.01 5.05 -25.75
C LYS A 243 -11.57 6.36 -26.41
N ARG A 244 -10.28 6.73 -26.27
CA ARG A 244 -9.71 7.91 -26.93
C ARG A 244 -9.72 7.77 -28.45
N ALA A 245 -9.25 6.64 -28.99
CA ALA A 245 -9.26 6.40 -30.43
C ALA A 245 -10.67 6.50 -31.05
N ARG A 246 -11.71 6.04 -30.33
CA ARG A 246 -13.11 6.20 -30.78
C ARG A 246 -13.62 7.64 -30.75
N ALA A 247 -13.17 8.44 -29.78
CA ALA A 247 -13.53 9.85 -29.67
C ALA A 247 -12.90 10.68 -30.80
N ASP A 248 -11.65 10.38 -31.17
CA ASP A 248 -10.93 11.05 -32.25
C ASP A 248 -11.56 10.74 -33.64
N ILE A 249 -12.22 9.58 -33.80
CA ILE A 249 -12.95 9.21 -35.03
C ILE A 249 -14.27 10.00 -35.21
N HIS A 250 -14.86 10.53 -34.14
CA HIS A 250 -16.17 11.22 -34.18
C HIS A 250 -16.07 12.74 -34.32
N LEU A 251 -14.88 13.32 -34.38
CA LEU A 251 -14.69 14.74 -34.66
C LEU A 251 -14.48 14.93 -36.17
N PRO A 252 -15.33 15.72 -36.87
CA PRO A 252 -15.04 16.09 -38.25
C PRO A 252 -13.70 16.84 -38.27
N GLN A 253 -12.80 16.38 -39.13
CA GLN A 253 -11.54 17.08 -39.42
C GLN A 253 -11.91 18.50 -39.92
N PRO A 254 -11.24 19.57 -39.43
CA PRO A 254 -11.46 20.93 -39.93
C PRO A 254 -11.06 21.08 -41.40
#